data_AF-A0A7S0WZ06-F1
#
_entry.id   AF-A0A7S0WZ06-F1
#
_cell.length_a   1.000
_cell.length_b   1.000
_cell.length_c   1.000
_cell.angle_alpha   90.00
_cell.angle_beta   90.00
_cell.angle_gamma   90.00
#
_symmetry.space_group_name_H-M   'P 1'
#
loop_
_entity.id
_entity.type
_entity.pdbx_description
1 polymer ?
#
loop_
_entity_poly.entity_id
_entity_poly.type
_entity_poly.pdbx_seq_one_letter_code
_entity_poly.pdbx_strand_id
1 'polypeptide(L)'
;VPLMGLGERSVLAMCSPPDELELGKLLVANASLKQENAARQADFEAFFRSAPQPMVVCQAGGQVACWNPAAEARTGIPAAAMLGQQLEKMVANDGDASKVSAARE
;
A
#
# COMPACT_ATOMS: atom_id res chain seq x y z
N VAL A 1 35.71 29.87 36.82
CA VAL A 1 34.94 29.22 35.74
C VAL A 1 35.89 28.36 34.91
N PRO A 2 35.78 27.02 34.96
CA PRO A 2 36.11 26.15 33.85
C PRO A 2 34.86 25.41 33.35
N LEU A 3 34.79 25.17 32.03
CA LEU A 3 33.66 24.55 31.34
C LEU A 3 33.42 23.10 31.79
N MET A 4 32.18 22.79 32.20
CA MET A 4 31.64 21.43 32.13
C MET A 4 31.10 21.19 30.72
N GLY A 5 31.86 20.45 29.91
CA GLY A 5 31.35 19.74 28.74
C GLY A 5 31.34 18.25 29.06
N LEU A 6 30.25 17.74 29.61
CA LEU A 6 30.04 16.29 29.73
C LEU A 6 29.59 15.77 28.37
N GLY A 7 30.53 15.15 27.66
CA GLY A 7 30.33 14.53 26.36
C GLY A 7 29.27 13.43 26.38
N GLU A 8 28.45 13.45 25.33
CA GLU A 8 27.44 12.45 25.03
C GLU A 8 28.09 11.07 24.92
N ARG A 9 27.73 10.16 25.82
CA ARG A 9 28.10 8.74 25.72
C ARG A 9 27.25 8.10 24.62
N SER A 10 27.74 8.14 23.38
CA SER A 10 27.15 7.38 22.28
C SER A 10 27.47 5.89 22.45
N VAL A 11 26.48 5.09 22.83
CA VAL A 11 26.59 3.62 22.89
C VAL A 11 26.35 3.08 21.48
N LEU A 12 27.43 2.82 20.74
CA LEU A 12 27.36 2.16 19.44
C LEU A 12 27.08 0.66 19.68
N ALA A 13 25.82 0.25 19.47
CA ALA A 13 25.46 -1.16 19.42
C ALA A 13 26.10 -1.80 18.18
N MET A 14 27.31 -2.34 18.32
CA MET A 14 27.94 -3.14 17.27
C MET A 14 27.25 -4.51 17.27
N CYS A 15 26.33 -4.71 16.35
CA CYS A 15 25.81 -6.05 16.09
C CYS A 15 26.98 -6.90 15.58
N SER A 16 27.42 -7.90 16.35
CA SER A 16 28.40 -8.88 15.85
C SER A 16 27.83 -9.54 14.60
N PRO A 17 28.64 -9.79 13.56
CA PRO A 17 28.16 -10.43 12.35
C PRO A 17 27.54 -11.80 12.73
N PRO A 18 26.33 -12.08 12.25
CA PRO A 18 25.66 -13.35 12.54
C PRO A 18 26.52 -14.51 12.03
N ASP A 19 26.60 -15.57 12.82
CA ASP A 19 27.22 -16.82 12.39
C ASP A 19 26.42 -17.49 11.25
N GLU A 20 27.06 -18.46 10.58
CA GLU A 20 26.53 -19.11 9.38
C GLU A 20 25.16 -19.79 9.61
N LEU A 21 24.93 -20.29 10.83
CA LEU A 21 23.66 -20.90 11.22
C LEU A 21 22.55 -19.85 11.39
N GLU A 22 22.84 -18.70 11.99
CA GLU A 22 21.90 -17.58 12.10
C GLU A 22 21.53 -16.98 10.74
N LEU A 23 22.50 -16.83 9.83
CA LEU A 23 22.24 -16.40 8.45
C LEU A 23 21.31 -17.37 7.70
N GLY A 24 21.51 -18.69 7.88
CA GLY A 24 20.65 -19.71 7.30
C GLY A 24 19.19 -19.61 7.78
N LYS A 25 18.97 -19.43 9.09
CA LYS A 25 17.62 -19.24 9.67
C LYS A 25 16.95 -17.99 9.11
N LEU A 26 17.68 -16.88 9.03
CA LEU A 26 17.16 -15.61 8.51
C LEU A 26 16.77 -15.72 7.03
N LEU A 27 17.57 -16.44 6.22
CA LEU A 27 17.26 -16.66 4.81
C LEU A 27 15.97 -17.45 4.64
N VAL A 28 15.81 -18.56 5.38
CA VAL A 28 14.59 -19.39 5.35
C VAL A 28 13.38 -18.58 5.82
N ALA A 29 13.52 -17.81 6.91
CA ALA A 29 12.45 -16.96 7.41
C ALA A 29 12.03 -15.90 6.38
N ASN A 30 12.98 -15.21 5.75
CA ASN A 30 12.67 -14.24 4.70
C ASN A 30 12.00 -14.88 3.48
N ALA A 31 12.43 -16.07 3.08
CA ALA A 31 11.79 -16.80 1.98
C ALA A 31 10.32 -17.14 2.31
N SER A 32 10.06 -17.64 3.52
CA SER A 32 8.70 -17.95 3.98
C SER A 32 7.82 -16.70 4.04
N LEU A 33 8.32 -15.59 4.58
CA LEU A 33 7.57 -14.33 4.65
C LEU A 33 7.24 -13.79 3.25
N LYS A 34 8.19 -13.87 2.31
CA LYS A 34 7.96 -13.48 0.91
C LYS A 34 6.89 -14.35 0.26
N GLN A 35 6.91 -15.66 0.50
CA GLN A 35 5.93 -16.58 -0.04
C GLN A 35 4.53 -16.32 0.53
N GLU A 36 4.41 -16.08 1.83
CA GLU A 36 3.13 -15.75 2.46
C GLU A 36 2.57 -14.42 1.96
N ASN A 37 3.42 -13.41 1.77
CA ASN A 37 3.01 -12.14 1.15
C ASN A 37 2.52 -12.34 -0.28
N ALA A 38 3.23 -13.14 -1.09
CA ALA A 38 2.82 -13.43 -2.46
C ALA A 38 1.50 -14.20 -2.52
N ALA A 39 1.29 -15.18 -1.62
CA ALA A 39 0.04 -15.92 -1.52
C ALA A 39 -1.14 -15.00 -1.17
N ARG A 40 -0.98 -14.16 -0.14
CA ARG A 40 -2.01 -13.17 0.23
C ARG A 40 -2.34 -12.20 -0.89
N GLN A 41 -1.33 -11.74 -1.62
CA GLN A 41 -1.52 -10.87 -2.77
C GLN A 41 -2.30 -11.56 -3.89
N ALA A 42 -1.97 -12.82 -4.20
CA ALA A 42 -2.67 -13.60 -5.21
C ALA A 42 -4.13 -13.87 -4.83
N ASP A 43 -4.39 -14.22 -3.57
CA ASP A 43 -5.75 -14.43 -3.05
C ASP A 43 -6.59 -13.16 -3.15
N PHE A 44 -6.01 -12.02 -2.74
CA PHE A 44 -6.65 -10.72 -2.89
C PHE A 44 -6.97 -10.41 -4.35
N GLU A 45 -6.02 -10.60 -5.27
CA GLU A 45 -6.23 -10.33 -6.69
C GLU A 45 -7.29 -11.22 -7.33
N ALA A 46 -7.33 -12.50 -6.95
CA ALA A 46 -8.33 -13.45 -7.43
C ALA A 46 -9.73 -13.07 -6.93
N PHE A 47 -9.86 -12.75 -5.64
CA PHE A 47 -11.10 -12.26 -5.05
C PHE A 47 -11.56 -10.96 -5.71
N PHE A 48 -10.67 -9.96 -5.78
CA PHE A 48 -10.99 -8.64 -6.29
C PHE A 48 -11.41 -8.65 -7.75
N ARG A 49 -10.75 -9.47 -8.60
CA ARG A 49 -11.11 -9.61 -10.02
C ARG A 49 -12.41 -10.39 -10.25
N SER A 50 -12.69 -11.40 -9.42
CA SER A 50 -13.89 -12.24 -9.56
C SER A 50 -15.14 -11.63 -8.93
N ALA A 51 -14.98 -10.58 -8.11
CA ALA A 51 -16.09 -9.90 -7.46
C ALA A 51 -17.11 -9.39 -8.51
N PRO A 52 -18.39 -9.77 -8.40
CA PRO A 52 -19.42 -9.40 -9.37
C PRO A 52 -19.85 -7.92 -9.26
N GLN A 53 -19.49 -7.27 -8.15
CA GLN A 53 -19.80 -5.87 -7.90
C GLN A 53 -18.61 -4.99 -8.30
N PRO A 54 -18.86 -3.80 -8.88
CA PRO A 54 -17.85 -2.76 -9.10
C PRO A 54 -17.10 -2.43 -7.82
N MET A 55 -15.77 -2.53 -7.85
CA MET A 55 -14.90 -2.21 -6.73
C MET A 55 -13.73 -1.36 -7.17
N VAL A 56 -13.39 -0.40 -6.32
CA VAL A 56 -12.23 0.48 -6.46
C VAL A 56 -11.48 0.50 -5.14
N VAL A 57 -10.15 0.45 -5.21
CA VAL A 57 -9.28 0.69 -4.05
C VAL A 57 -8.50 1.96 -4.34
N CYS A 58 -8.47 2.87 -3.37
CA CYS A 58 -7.71 4.11 -3.46
C CYS A 58 -6.63 4.16 -2.38
N GLN A 59 -5.52 4.82 -2.69
CA GLN A 59 -4.55 5.24 -1.69
C GLN A 59 -5.15 6.34 -0.79
N ALA A 60 -4.49 6.66 0.32
CA ALA A 60 -4.95 7.69 1.27
C ALA A 60 -5.20 9.06 0.62
N GLY A 61 -4.52 9.36 -0.50
CA GLY A 61 -4.74 10.59 -1.28
C GLY A 61 -5.89 10.54 -2.29
N GLY A 62 -6.68 9.46 -2.34
CA GLY A 62 -7.78 9.28 -3.31
C GLY A 62 -7.34 8.87 -4.72
N GLN A 63 -6.05 8.62 -4.91
CA GLN A 63 -5.49 8.05 -6.14
C GLN A 63 -5.90 6.58 -6.25
N VAL A 64 -6.49 6.19 -7.38
CA VAL A 64 -6.94 4.83 -7.64
C VAL A 64 -5.74 3.89 -7.75
N ALA A 65 -5.73 2.88 -6.90
CA ALA A 65 -4.73 1.81 -6.86
C ALA A 65 -5.22 0.52 -7.51
N CYS A 66 -6.53 0.23 -7.47
CA CYS A 66 -7.12 -0.95 -8.09
C CYS A 66 -8.48 -0.62 -8.70
N TRP A 67 -8.78 -1.25 -9.83
CA TRP A 67 -10.03 -1.12 -10.58
C TRP A 67 -10.43 -2.50 -11.11
N ASN A 68 -11.56 -3.06 -10.67
CA ASN A 68 -11.92 -4.43 -11.02
C ASN A 68 -12.71 -4.53 -12.35
N PRO A 69 -12.81 -5.72 -12.97
CA PRO A 69 -13.56 -5.89 -14.22
C PRO A 69 -15.04 -5.50 -14.14
N ALA A 70 -15.69 -5.71 -13.00
CA ALA A 70 -17.07 -5.26 -12.80
C ALA A 70 -17.20 -3.73 -12.82
N ALA A 71 -16.19 -2.99 -12.36
CA ALA A 71 -16.15 -1.54 -12.47
C ALA A 71 -15.95 -1.08 -13.91
N GLU A 72 -15.06 -1.73 -14.67
CA GLU A 72 -14.94 -1.48 -16.12
C GLU A 72 -16.26 -1.72 -16.85
N ALA A 73 -16.94 -2.83 -16.56
CA ALA A 73 -18.21 -3.18 -17.18
C ALA A 73 -19.32 -2.17 -16.86
N ARG A 74 -19.34 -1.62 -15.63
CA ARG A 74 -20.36 -0.65 -15.22
C ARG A 74 -20.10 0.75 -15.76
N THR A 75 -18.86 1.21 -15.77
CA THR A 75 -18.52 2.59 -16.19
C THR A 75 -18.14 2.70 -17.66
N GLY A 76 -17.74 1.59 -18.30
CA GLY A 76 -17.14 1.58 -19.63
C GLY A 76 -15.68 2.05 -19.66
N ILE A 77 -15.08 2.36 -18.51
CA ILE A 77 -13.71 2.88 -18.42
C ILE A 77 -12.74 1.74 -18.10
N PRO A 78 -11.69 1.52 -18.90
CA PRO A 78 -10.70 0.49 -18.63
C PRO A 78 -9.84 0.85 -17.40
N ALA A 79 -9.41 -0.14 -16.64
CA ALA A 79 -8.55 0.02 -15.47
C ALA A 79 -7.31 0.85 -15.79
N ALA A 80 -6.69 0.62 -16.94
CA ALA A 80 -5.50 1.37 -17.40
C ALA A 80 -5.72 2.89 -17.48
N ALA A 81 -6.96 3.36 -17.70
CA ALA A 81 -7.28 4.77 -17.70
C ALA A 81 -7.52 5.34 -16.29
N MET A 82 -7.87 4.49 -15.32
CA MET A 82 -8.17 4.90 -13.95
C MET A 82 -7.00 4.75 -13.00
N LEU A 83 -6.13 3.76 -13.18
CA LEU A 83 -4.97 3.53 -12.29
C LEU A 83 -4.08 4.78 -12.23
N GLY A 84 -3.80 5.24 -11.01
CA GLY A 84 -3.02 6.46 -10.78
C GLY A 84 -3.81 7.77 -10.95
N GLN A 85 -5.07 7.73 -11.37
CA GLN A 85 -5.94 8.93 -11.42
C GLN A 85 -6.60 9.19 -10.07
N GLN A 86 -7.00 10.44 -9.87
CA GLN A 86 -7.80 10.87 -8.72
C GLN A 86 -9.25 10.43 -8.92
N LEU A 87 -9.82 9.69 -7.96
CA LEU A 87 -11.18 9.17 -8.08
C LEU A 87 -12.23 10.29 -8.28
N GLU A 88 -12.03 11.45 -7.65
CA GLU A 88 -12.94 12.61 -7.75
C GLU A 88 -13.14 13.10 -9.20
N LYS A 89 -12.12 12.95 -10.07
CA LYS A 89 -12.23 13.37 -11.48
C LYS A 89 -13.30 12.58 -12.23
N MET A 90 -13.53 11.33 -11.83
CA MET A 90 -14.58 10.48 -12.43
C MET A 90 -15.96 10.87 -11.91
N VAL A 91 -16.09 11.11 -10.59
CA VAL A 91 -17.37 11.51 -9.96
C VAL A 91 -17.86 12.86 -10.49
N ALA A 92 -16.95 13.76 -10.85
CA ALA A 92 -17.31 15.06 -11.42
C ALA A 92 -17.99 14.98 -12.81
N ASN A 93 -17.88 13.85 -13.51
CA ASN A 93 -18.44 13.68 -14.86
C ASN A 93 -19.90 13.17 -14.86
N ASP A 94 -20.33 12.51 -13.78
CA ASP A 94 -21.72 12.11 -13.58
C ASP A 94 -22.41 13.23 -12.81
N GLY A 95 -23.16 14.08 -13.52
CA GLY A 95 -23.70 15.36 -13.05
C GLY A 95 -24.55 15.31 -11.77
N ASP A 96 -23.90 15.29 -10.62
CA ASP A 96 -24.38 15.89 -9.36
C ASP A 96 -23.17 16.21 -8.47
N ALA A 97 -22.54 17.38 -8.72
CA ALA A 97 -21.39 17.90 -7.98
C ALA A 97 -21.70 18.31 -6.53
N SER A 98 -22.84 17.91 -5.98
CA SER A 98 -23.33 18.33 -4.68
C SER A 98 -23.32 17.16 -3.69
N LYS A 99 -22.13 16.81 -3.15
CA LYS A 99 -21.96 16.21 -1.80
C LYS A 99 -20.53 15.87 -1.34
N VAL A 100 -19.48 16.08 -2.14
CA VAL A 100 -18.10 15.82 -1.67
C VAL A 100 -17.40 17.13 -1.29
N SER A 101 -17.91 17.85 -0.30
CA SER A 101 -17.17 18.95 0.34
C SER A 101 -17.32 19.02 1.86
N ALA A 102 -17.89 18.01 2.50
CA ALA A 102 -18.12 18.01 3.95
C ALA A 102 -17.37 16.83 4.62
N ALA A 103 -16.04 16.88 4.60
CA ALA A 103 -15.18 16.13 5.52
C ALA A 103 -13.75 16.68 5.47
N ARG A 104 -13.58 17.94 5.87
CA ARG A 104 -12.29 18.47 6.33
C ARG A 104 -12.58 19.39 7.50
N GLU A 105 -12.49 18.82 8.69
CA GLU A 105 -12.27 19.52 9.96
C GLU A 105 -11.09 18.83 10.65
#